data_AF-A0A1F3Y078-F1
#
_entry.id   AF-A0A1F3Y078-F1
#
_cell.length_a   1.000
_cell.length_b   1.000
_cell.length_c   1.000
_cell.angle_alpha   90.00
_cell.angle_beta   90.00
_cell.angle_gamma   90.00
#
_symmetry.space_group_name_H-M   'P 1'
#
loop_
_entity.id
_entity.type
_entity.pdbx_description
1 polymer ?
#
loop_
_entity_poly.entity_id
_entity_poly.type
_entity_poly.pdbx_seq_one_letter_code
_entity_poly.pdbx_strand_id
1 'polypeptide(L)' 'MNIKTCPFCGKKTLNKINKNLTRTIDGKRITIPDVEVLECSNCKEKMFDSHAMSTIEAYVHSLSPKSKKIQI' A
#
# COMPACT_ATOMS: atom_id res chain seq x y z
N MET A 1 11.54 13.03 -0.72
CA MET A 1 12.67 12.18 -1.17
C MET A 1 12.28 11.48 -2.47
N ASN A 2 13.02 11.69 -3.57
CA ASN A 2 12.80 10.96 -4.83
C ASN A 2 13.52 9.61 -4.76
N ILE A 3 12.91 8.60 -4.13
CA ILE A 3 13.46 7.23 -4.09
C ILE A 3 13.26 6.61 -5.48
N LYS A 4 14.20 6.86 -6.39
CA LYS A 4 14.24 6.19 -7.71
C LYS A 4 14.93 4.82 -7.62
N THR A 5 15.76 4.62 -6.59
CA THR A 5 16.53 3.39 -6.38
C THR A 5 15.74 2.39 -5.56
N CYS A 6 15.55 1.19 -6.09
CA CYS A 6 14.97 0.08 -5.35
C CYS A 6 15.96 -0.38 -4.26
N PRO A 7 15.57 -0.41 -2.98
CA PRO A 7 16.46 -0.86 -1.91
C PRO A 7 16.67 -2.38 -1.91
N PHE A 8 15.83 -3.15 -2.62
CA PHE A 8 15.97 -4.60 -2.71
C PHE A 8 17.02 -5.03 -3.73
N CYS A 9 17.01 -4.44 -4.93
CA CYS A 9 17.95 -4.81 -6.00
C CYS A 9 18.99 -3.74 -6.35
N GLY A 10 18.94 -2.57 -5.71
CA GLY A 10 19.86 -1.45 -5.94
C GLY A 10 19.69 -0.71 -7.27
N LYS A 11 18.74 -1.10 -8.13
CA LYS A 11 18.54 -0.48 -9.45
C LYS A 11 17.60 0.72 -9.40
N LYS A 12 17.85 1.72 -10.26
CA LYS A 12 17.02 2.92 -10.41
C LYS A 12 15.78 2.67 -11.29
N THR A 13 14.93 1.74 -10.86
CA THR A 13 13.80 1.23 -11.67
C THR A 13 12.47 1.25 -10.94
N LEU A 14 12.31 2.11 -9.92
CA LEU A 14 11.03 2.28 -9.23
C LEU A 14 10.09 3.17 -10.05
N ASN A 15 8.92 2.63 -10.36
CA ASN A 15 7.85 3.34 -11.07
C ASN A 15 6.64 3.49 -10.16
N LYS A 16 6.07 4.69 -10.13
CA LYS A 16 4.84 4.99 -9.41
C LYS A 16 3.65 4.61 -10.29
N ILE A 17 2.81 3.71 -9.82
CA ILE A 17 1.61 3.23 -10.52
C ILE A 17 0.43 3.22 -9.55
N ASN A 18 -0.74 3.64 -10.02
CA ASN A 18 -1.99 3.46 -9.28
C ASN A 18 -2.65 2.15 -9.71
N LYS A 19 -3.02 1.31 -8.75
CA LYS A 19 -3.71 0.05 -9.05
C LYS A 19 -4.58 -0.43 -7.92
N ASN A 20 -5.51 -1.30 -8.27
CA ASN A 20 -6.32 -2.01 -7.29
C ASN A 20 -5.42 -3.00 -6.53
N LEU A 21 -5.34 -2.83 -5.22
CA LEU A 21 -4.55 -3.68 -4.33
C LEU A 21 -5.47 -4.72 -3.68
N THR A 22 -5.33 -5.97 -4.10
CA THR A 22 -6.00 -7.10 -3.43
C THR A 22 -5.12 -7.64 -2.30
N ARG A 23 -5.66 -7.70 -1.08
CA ARG A 23 -4.99 -8.27 0.09
C ARG A 23 -5.95 -9.16 0.88
N THR A 24 -5.40 -10.13 1.59
CA THR A 24 -6.14 -10.89 2.60
C THR A 24 -5.90 -10.23 3.95
N ILE A 25 -6.96 -9.72 4.57
CA ILE A 25 -6.93 -9.10 5.90
C ILE A 25 -8.00 -9.79 6.74
N ASP A 26 -7.62 -10.28 7.92
CA ASP A 26 -8.53 -11.00 8.82
C ASP A 26 -9.22 -12.20 8.12
N GLY A 27 -8.49 -12.92 7.28
CA GLY A 27 -9.01 -14.04 6.48
C GLY A 27 -9.95 -13.64 5.33
N LYS A 28 -10.29 -12.35 5.19
CA LYS A 28 -11.13 -11.82 4.10
C LYS A 28 -10.29 -11.25 2.99
N ARG A 29 -10.60 -11.63 1.75
CA ARG A 29 -10.00 -11.02 0.56
C ARG A 29 -10.68 -9.69 0.30
N ILE A 30 -9.95 -8.59 0.49
CA ILE A 30 -10.42 -7.23 0.22
C ILE A 30 -9.67 -6.67 -1.00
N THR A 31 -10.35 -5.83 -1.77
CA THR A 31 -9.75 -5.07 -2.87
C THR A 31 -9.85 -3.60 -2.53
N ILE A 32 -8.69 -2.95 -2.45
CA ILE A 32 -8.53 -1.53 -2.16
C ILE A 32 -8.31 -0.82 -3.50
N PRO A 33 -9.22 0.06 -3.95
CA PRO A 33 -9.09 0.73 -5.23
C PRO A 33 -8.04 1.84 -5.18
N ASP A 34 -7.46 2.15 -6.35
CA ASP A 34 -6.61 3.33 -6.59
C ASP A 34 -5.45 3.53 -5.59
N VAL A 35 -4.79 2.44 -5.19
CA VAL A 35 -3.64 2.53 -4.29
C VAL A 35 -2.39 2.88 -5.10
N GLU A 36 -1.70 3.91 -4.65
CA GLU A 36 -0.40 4.30 -5.19
C GLU A 36 0.68 3.30 -4.76
N VAL A 37 1.33 2.66 -5.73
CA VAL A 37 2.36 1.65 -5.51
C VAL A 37 3.63 2.05 -6.23
N LEU A 38 4.76 2.02 -5.52
CA LEU A 38 6.08 2.09 -6.12
C LEU A 38 6.51 0.66 -6.46
N GLU A 39 6.46 0.31 -7.74
CA GLU A 39 6.85 -1.02 -8.22
C GLU A 39 8.22 -0.94 -8.91
N CYS A 40 9.15 -1.81 -8.48
CA CYS A 40 10.43 -1.96 -9.14
C CYS A 40 10.24 -2.80 -10.42
N SER A 41 10.48 -2.22 -11.60
CA SER A 41 10.33 -2.95 -12.86
C SER A 41 11.30 -4.13 -13.02
N ASN A 42 12.43 -4.12 -12.30
CA ASN A 42 13.46 -5.15 -12.36
C ASN A 42 13.17 -6.36 -11.46
N CYS A 43 12.95 -6.17 -10.15
CA CYS A 43 12.73 -7.27 -9.21
C CYS A 43 11.26 -7.45 -8.79
N LYS A 44 10.35 -6.62 -9.30
CA LYS A 44 8.90 -6.64 -9.00
C LYS A 44 8.56 -6.35 -7.53
N GLU A 45 9.51 -5.84 -6.77
CA GLU A 45 9.28 -5.39 -5.39
C GLU A 45 8.25 -4.25 -5.37
N LYS A 46 7.33 -4.30 -4.40
CA LYS A 46 6.25 -3.32 -4.25
C LYS A 46 6.46 -2.58 -2.95
N MET A 47 6.53 -1.26 -3.04
CA MET A 47 6.74 -0.36 -1.92
C MET A 47 5.56 0.60 -1.83
N PHE A 48 5.20 0.97 -0.61
CA PHE A 48 4.11 1.88 -0.34
C PHE A 48 4.68 3.02 0.51
N ASP A 49 4.50 4.25 0.04
CA ASP A 49 4.85 5.43 0.83
C ASP A 49 3.84 5.61 1.98
N SER A 50 4.17 6.48 2.94
CA SER A 50 3.27 6.96 3.99
C SER A 50 1.87 7.29 3.49
N HIS A 51 1.73 7.99 2.36
CA HIS A 51 0.42 8.33 1.79
C HIS A 51 -0.37 7.08 1.37
N ALA A 52 0.28 6.17 0.65
CA ALA A 52 -0.34 4.92 0.22
C ALA A 52 -0.75 4.03 1.40
N MET A 53 0.09 3.97 2.44
CA MET A 53 -0.25 3.27 3.68
C MET A 53 -1.46 3.88 4.37
N SER A 54 -1.53 5.22 4.48
CA SER A 54 -2.71 5.89 5.04
C SER A 54 -3.99 5.60 4.25
N THR A 55 -3.94 5.53 2.92
CA THR A 55 -5.09 5.13 2.09
C THR A 55 -5.53 3.70 2.38
N ILE A 56 -4.56 2.78 2.48
CA ILE A 56 -4.83 1.37 2.83
C ILE A 56 -5.49 1.28 4.21
N GLU A 57 -4.90 1.92 5.23
CA GLU A 57 -5.41 1.89 6.60
C GLU A 57 -6.81 2.50 6.71
N ALA A 58 -7.05 3.66 6.07
CA ALA A 58 -8.36 4.29 6.06
C ALA A 58 -9.44 3.38 5.43
N TYR A 59 -9.11 2.72 4.32
CA TYR A 59 -10.02 1.79 3.68
C TYR A 59 -10.29 0.56 4.54
N VAL A 60 -9.25 -0.02 5.16
CA VAL A 60 -9.41 -1.17 6.07
C VAL A 60 -10.26 -0.80 7.29
N HIS A 61 -10.03 0.37 7.88
CA HIS A 61 -10.87 0.90 8.96
C HIS A 61 -12.32 1.10 8.53
N SER A 62 -12.58 1.52 7.29
CA SER A 62 -13.94 1.66 6.77
C SER A 62 -14.67 0.31 6.62
N LEU A 63 -13.93 -0.77 6.32
CA LEU A 63 -14.48 -2.11 6.14
C LEU A 63 -14.70 -2.86 7.46
N SER A 64 -13.91 -2.55 8.49
CA SER A 64 -14.02 -3.10 9.84
C SER A 64 -14.24 -1.97 10.85
N PRO A 65 -15.47 -1.47 11.04
CA PRO A 65 -15.78 -0.42 12.01
C PRO A 65 -15.56 -0.82 13.49
N LYS A 66 -14.99 -1.99 13.78
CA LYS A 66 -14.60 -2.41 15.13
C LYS A 66 -13.31 -1.72 15.59
N SER A 67 -13.34 -0.40 15.64
CA SER A 67 -12.51 0.43 16.53
C SER A 67 -13.14 1.82 16.75
N LYS A 68 -14.47 1.89 16.89
CA LYS A 68 -15.02 2.81 17.91
C LYS A 68 -14.79 2.18 19.28
N LYS A 69 -13.60 2.41 19.85
CA LYS A 69 -13.49 2.65 21.29
C LYS A 69 -12.99 4.07 21.46
N ILE A 70 -13.94 4.95 21.75
CA ILE A 70 -13.67 6.16 22.54
C ILE A 70 -13.22 5.66 23.91
N GLN A 71 -12.11 6.17 24.41
CA GLN A 71 -11.97 6.45 25.84
C GLN A 71 -11.01 7.64 26.00
N ILE A 72 -11.64 8.78 26.34
CA ILE A 72 -11.19 9.86 27.26
C ILE A 72 -9.69 10.05 27.46
#